data_AF-A0A7Z8ZFT7-F1
#
_entry.id   AF-A0A7Z8ZFT7-F1
#
_cell.length_a   1.000
_cell.length_b   1.000
_cell.length_c   1.000
_cell.angle_alpha   90.00
_cell.angle_beta   90.00
_cell.angle_gamma   90.00
#
_symmetry.space_group_name_H-M   'P 1'
#
loop_
_entity.id
_entity.type
_entity.pdbx_description
1 polymer ?
#
loop_
_entity_poly.entity_id
_entity_poly.type
_entity_poly.pdbx_seq_one_letter_code
_entity_poly.pdbx_strand_id
1 'polypeptide(L)'
;MENIKLKILALCIIAIIPLAPYLLVFHNGFSHLSDDWGNFGSYMSGITAPLLSIISVILVLHTIELTQKNHAEQLLQVTKEHNYNKFNDLCGFLESSISKSWLVNNNQRKQEVIQNLTRRTLGDIIYQSNENATQEEQRQYAEENAERILPYISDDIREIIVCLDYFCNFILSDKNQDIEFMKNIAEIRLDNHIRFIISLYIHQSNQKLNLLLNQKWKSFRPSIEELV
;
A
#
# COMPACT_ATOMS: atom_id res chain seq x y z
N MET A 1 -3.43 1.42 31.76
CA MET A 1 -4.77 0.87 32.09
C MET A 1 -5.07 0.87 33.59
N GLU A 2 -4.14 0.46 34.46
CA GLU A 2 -4.36 0.41 35.92
C GLU A 2 -4.73 1.76 36.55
N ASN A 3 -4.05 2.84 36.15
CA ASN A 3 -4.30 4.18 36.70
C ASN A 3 -5.71 4.73 36.41
N ILE A 4 -6.35 4.36 35.30
CA ILE A 4 -7.71 4.80 34.97
C ILE A 4 -8.73 3.99 35.78
N LYS A 5 -8.54 2.67 35.89
CA LYS A 5 -9.37 1.81 36.73
C LYS A 5 -9.34 2.25 38.20
N LEU A 6 -8.16 2.61 38.72
CA LEU A 6 -7.99 3.12 40.08
C LEU A 6 -8.72 4.46 40.30
N LYS A 7 -8.66 5.37 39.31
CA LYS A 7 -9.36 6.66 39.36
C LYS A 7 -10.88 6.49 39.32
N ILE A 8 -11.40 5.60 38.48
CA ILE A 8 -12.83 5.28 38.42
C ILE A 8 -13.29 4.66 39.74
N LEU A 9 -12.53 3.73 40.30
CA LEU A 9 -12.82 3.12 41.60
C LEU A 9 -12.87 4.16 42.72
N ALA A 10 -11.88 5.06 42.79
CA ALA A 10 -11.86 6.14 43.77
C ALA A 10 -13.08 7.07 43.64
N LEU A 11 -13.51 7.35 42.41
CA LEU A 11 -14.65 8.21 42.12
C LEU A 11 -15.99 7.55 42.51
N CYS A 12 -16.12 6.24 42.30
CA CYS A 12 -17.26 5.46 42.80
C CYS A 12 -17.32 5.45 44.33
N ILE A 13 -16.16 5.32 45.00
CA ILE A 13 -16.09 5.40 46.47
C ILE A 13 -16.52 6.79 46.94
N ILE A 14 -16.04 7.87 46.30
CA ILE A 14 -16.43 9.25 46.63
C ILE A 14 -17.94 9.48 46.47
N ALA A 15 -18.58 8.86 45.47
CA ALA A 15 -20.03 8.93 45.28
C ALA A 15 -20.85 8.22 46.38
N ILE A 16 -20.23 7.27 47.11
CA ILE A 16 -20.85 6.49 48.20
C ILE A 16 -20.62 7.15 49.57
N ILE A 17 -19.56 7.96 49.74
CA ILE A 17 -19.24 8.67 50.99
C ILE A 17 -20.43 9.49 51.57
N PRO A 18 -21.27 10.18 50.77
CA PRO A 18 -22.42 10.91 51.29
C PRO A 18 -23.50 10.03 51.96
N LEU A 19 -23.42 8.70 51.86
CA LEU A 19 -24.25 7.77 52.62
C LEU A 19 -23.83 7.65 54.09
N ALA A 20 -22.60 8.00 54.43
CA ALA A 20 -22.08 7.86 55.80
C ALA A 20 -22.83 8.75 56.84
N PRO A 21 -23.14 10.03 56.57
CA PRO A 21 -23.98 10.85 57.45
C PRO A 21 -25.36 10.24 57.72
N TYR A 22 -25.98 9.60 56.73
CA TYR A 22 -27.28 8.93 56.90
C TYR A 22 -27.18 7.75 57.88
N LEU A 23 -26.15 6.90 57.72
CA LEU A 23 -25.90 5.78 58.63
C LEU A 23 -25.58 6.22 60.07
N LEU A 24 -24.98 7.41 60.22
CA LEU A 24 -24.68 7.99 61.54
C LEU A 24 -25.89 8.63 62.22
N VAL A 25 -26.87 9.15 61.45
CA VAL A 25 -28.06 9.81 62.01
C VAL A 25 -29.23 8.82 62.20
N PHE A 26 -29.39 7.85 61.31
CA PHE A 26 -30.50 6.87 61.31
C PHE A 26 -30.07 5.48 61.80
N HIS A 27 -29.17 5.41 62.78
CA HIS A 27 -28.64 4.14 63.30
C HIS A 27 -29.68 3.27 64.04
N ASN A 28 -30.85 3.82 64.40
CA ASN A 28 -31.92 3.14 65.12
C ASN A 28 -33.03 2.57 64.21
N GLY A 29 -32.81 2.51 62.89
CA GLY A 29 -33.74 1.98 61.91
C GLY A 29 -34.20 3.02 60.89
N PHE A 30 -34.99 2.57 59.91
CA PHE A 30 -35.53 3.45 58.87
C PHE A 30 -36.52 4.46 59.45
N SER A 31 -36.42 5.72 59.02
CA SER A 31 -37.43 6.71 59.40
C SER A 31 -38.79 6.34 58.82
N HIS A 32 -39.83 6.47 59.64
CA HIS A 32 -41.23 6.33 59.25
C HIS A 32 -41.84 7.64 58.75
N LEU A 33 -41.11 8.76 58.82
CA LEU A 33 -41.55 10.05 58.33
C LEU A 33 -41.17 10.24 56.87
N SER A 34 -42.14 10.61 56.03
CA SER A 34 -41.91 10.84 54.60
C SER A 34 -40.96 12.02 54.34
N ASP A 35 -40.97 13.03 55.21
CA ASP A 35 -40.14 14.24 55.06
C ASP A 35 -38.63 13.94 55.19
N ASP A 36 -38.27 12.98 56.05
CA ASP A 36 -36.87 12.57 56.22
C ASP A 36 -36.30 11.95 54.94
N TRP A 37 -37.12 11.17 54.22
CA TRP A 37 -36.75 10.60 52.93
C TRP A 37 -36.64 11.66 51.83
N GLY A 38 -37.52 12.66 51.83
CA GLY A 38 -37.46 13.80 50.91
C GLY A 38 -36.19 14.65 51.11
N ASN A 39 -35.84 14.94 52.37
CA ASN A 39 -34.64 15.68 52.73
C ASN A 39 -33.36 14.90 52.40
N PHE A 40 -33.34 13.59 52.68
CA PHE A 40 -32.23 12.72 52.33
C PHE A 40 -32.05 12.60 50.81
N GLY A 41 -33.13 12.41 50.06
CA GLY A 41 -33.09 12.38 48.59
C GLY A 41 -32.57 13.70 48.00
N SER A 42 -32.96 14.84 48.59
CA SER A 42 -32.47 16.18 48.18
C SER A 42 -30.98 16.37 48.48
N TYR A 43 -30.52 15.93 49.65
CA TYR A 43 -29.10 15.95 50.02
C TYR A 43 -28.25 15.04 49.12
N MET A 44 -28.69 13.80 48.93
CA MET A 44 -28.01 12.82 48.09
C MET A 44 -27.95 13.30 46.64
N SER A 45 -29.09 13.67 46.06
CA SER A 45 -29.13 14.14 44.66
C SER A 45 -28.31 15.41 44.44
N GLY A 46 -28.27 16.33 45.41
CA GLY A 46 -27.45 17.53 45.35
C GLY A 46 -25.93 17.26 45.32
N ILE A 47 -25.46 16.17 45.93
CA ILE A 47 -24.03 15.82 45.98
C ILE A 47 -23.65 14.80 44.90
N THR A 48 -24.45 13.74 44.75
CA THR A 48 -24.14 12.65 43.82
C THR A 48 -24.36 13.02 42.37
N ALA A 49 -25.36 13.85 42.04
CA ALA A 49 -25.65 14.17 40.64
C ALA A 49 -24.52 14.95 39.95
N PRO A 50 -23.90 16.00 40.56
CA PRO A 50 -22.73 16.65 39.98
C PRO A 50 -21.53 15.71 39.85
N LEU A 51 -21.29 14.87 40.86
CA LEU A 51 -20.18 13.90 40.83
C LEU A 51 -20.37 12.90 39.68
N LEU A 52 -21.54 12.26 39.59
CA LEU A 52 -21.89 11.32 38.52
C LEU A 52 -21.83 11.97 37.14
N SER A 53 -22.20 13.24 37.02
CA SER A 53 -22.08 14.00 35.77
C SER A 53 -20.62 14.14 35.35
N ILE A 54 -19.71 14.45 36.27
CA ILE A 54 -18.26 14.53 36.00
C ILE A 54 -17.72 13.15 35.61
N ILE A 55 -18.12 12.07 36.31
CA ILE A 55 -17.74 10.69 35.93
C ILE A 55 -18.17 10.40 34.50
N SER A 56 -19.42 10.72 34.17
CA SER A 56 -20.00 10.47 32.86
C SER A 56 -19.20 11.19 31.77
N VAL A 57 -18.85 12.46 31.98
CA VAL A 57 -18.03 13.21 31.02
C VAL A 57 -16.65 12.58 30.84
N ILE A 58 -15.97 12.18 31.92
CA ILE A 58 -14.66 11.52 31.84
C ILE A 58 -14.74 10.20 31.08
N LEU A 59 -15.76 9.39 31.34
CA LEU A 59 -15.97 8.12 30.64
C LEU A 59 -16.26 8.32 29.16
N VAL A 60 -17.08 9.32 28.82
CA VAL A 60 -17.38 9.67 27.42
C VAL A 60 -16.10 10.12 26.71
N LEU A 61 -15.30 11.01 27.31
CA LEU A 61 -14.03 11.45 26.74
C LEU A 61 -13.08 10.27 26.50
N HIS A 62 -12.95 9.37 27.49
CA HIS A 62 -12.12 8.18 27.35
C HIS A 62 -12.62 7.24 26.24
N THR A 63 -13.93 7.09 26.12
CA THR A 63 -14.54 6.27 25.06
C THR A 63 -14.27 6.88 23.69
N ILE A 64 -14.38 8.20 23.54
CA ILE A 64 -14.07 8.91 22.30
C ILE A 64 -12.61 8.69 21.91
N GLU A 65 -11.67 8.82 22.85
CA GLU A 65 -10.24 8.60 22.58
C GLU A 65 -9.96 7.16 22.10
N LEU A 66 -10.54 6.16 22.75
CA LEU A 66 -10.40 4.76 22.33
C LEU A 66 -11.03 4.52 20.96
N THR A 67 -12.20 5.09 20.72
CA THR A 67 -12.92 4.95 19.45
C THR A 67 -12.14 5.59 18.30
N GLN A 68 -11.56 6.77 18.51
CA GLN A 68 -10.70 7.43 17.51
C GLN A 68 -9.45 6.62 17.19
N LYS A 69 -8.79 6.04 18.21
CA LYS A 69 -7.63 5.16 17.98
C LYS A 69 -7.99 3.92 17.17
N ASN A 70 -9.06 3.24 17.55
CA ASN A 70 -9.54 2.06 16.83
C ASN A 70 -9.92 2.40 15.39
N HIS A 71 -10.59 3.54 15.16
CA HIS A 71 -10.91 3.98 13.80
C HIS A 71 -9.66 4.32 12.98
N ALA A 72 -8.65 4.95 13.57
CA ALA A 72 -7.40 5.23 12.88
C ALA A 72 -6.69 3.92 12.47
N GLU A 73 -6.63 2.93 13.36
CA GLU A 73 -6.07 1.61 13.05
C GLU A 73 -6.85 0.88 11.96
N GLN A 74 -8.19 0.92 12.01
CA GLN A 74 -9.06 0.35 10.97
C GLN A 74 -8.84 1.02 9.62
N LEU A 75 -8.77 2.36 9.58
CA LEU A 75 -8.51 3.09 8.34
C LEU A 75 -7.14 2.75 7.75
N LEU A 76 -6.12 2.56 8.59
CA LEU A 76 -4.79 2.12 8.14
C LEU A 76 -4.86 0.72 7.52
N GLN A 77 -5.58 -0.22 8.15
CA GLN A 77 -5.77 -1.58 7.60
C GLN A 77 -6.52 -1.56 6.26
N VAL A 78 -7.66 -0.86 6.19
CA VAL A 78 -8.47 -0.73 4.97
C VAL A 78 -7.66 -0.08 3.84
N THR A 79 -6.86 0.94 4.14
CA THR A 79 -6.01 1.61 3.15
C THR A 79 -4.94 0.65 2.62
N LYS A 80 -4.33 -0.18 3.48
CA LYS A 80 -3.37 -1.20 3.07
C LYS A 80 -4.01 -2.25 2.16
N GLU A 81 -5.17 -2.78 2.56
CA GLU A 81 -5.92 -3.74 1.74
C GLU A 81 -6.32 -3.15 0.39
N HIS A 82 -6.80 -1.91 0.37
CA HIS A 82 -7.17 -1.20 -0.85
C HIS A 82 -5.95 -1.02 -1.78
N ASN A 83 -4.79 -0.65 -1.25
CA ASN A 83 -3.56 -0.53 -2.04
C ASN A 83 -3.12 -1.88 -2.61
N TYR A 84 -3.22 -2.97 -1.82
CA TYR A 84 -2.90 -4.31 -2.29
C TYR A 84 -3.86 -4.82 -3.37
N ASN A 85 -5.16 -4.55 -3.22
CA ASN A 85 -6.15 -4.87 -4.25
C ASN A 85 -5.89 -4.10 -5.54
N LYS A 86 -5.61 -2.80 -5.44
CA LYS A 86 -5.24 -1.97 -6.60
C LYS A 86 -3.98 -2.49 -7.29
N PHE A 87 -2.97 -2.91 -6.54
CA PHE A 87 -1.78 -3.57 -7.08
C PHE A 87 -2.16 -4.82 -7.89
N ASN A 88 -2.96 -5.72 -7.30
CA ASN A 88 -3.39 -6.95 -7.95
C ASN A 88 -4.23 -6.70 -9.21
N ASP A 89 -5.13 -5.70 -9.18
CA ASP A 89 -5.93 -5.30 -10.34
C ASP A 89 -5.01 -4.84 -11.48
N LEU A 90 -4.02 -4.00 -11.18
CA LEU A 90 -3.05 -3.54 -12.17
C LEU A 90 -2.19 -4.70 -12.71
N CYS A 91 -1.77 -5.63 -11.86
CA CYS A 91 -1.12 -6.87 -12.31
C CYS A 91 -2.02 -7.66 -13.26
N GLY A 92 -3.31 -7.82 -12.92
CA GLY A 92 -4.28 -8.53 -13.75
C GLY A 92 -4.50 -7.88 -15.10
N PHE A 93 -4.60 -6.55 -15.14
CA PHE A 93 -4.68 -5.81 -16.41
C PHE A 93 -3.42 -5.98 -17.26
N LEU A 94 -2.24 -5.80 -16.65
CA LEU A 94 -0.98 -5.96 -17.35
C LEU A 94 -0.79 -7.38 -17.91
N GLU A 95 -1.09 -8.39 -17.11
CA GLU A 95 -1.05 -9.80 -17.50
C GLU A 95 -2.04 -10.09 -18.63
N SER A 96 -3.25 -9.50 -18.58
CA SER A 96 -4.22 -9.63 -19.66
C SER A 96 -3.75 -8.98 -20.97
N SER A 97 -3.16 -7.78 -20.93
CA SER A 97 -2.66 -7.12 -22.13
C SER A 97 -1.46 -7.87 -22.73
N ILE A 98 -0.55 -8.36 -21.88
CA ILE A 98 0.61 -9.15 -22.31
C ILE A 98 0.19 -10.49 -22.89
N SER A 99 -0.73 -11.21 -22.25
CA SER A 99 -1.22 -12.51 -22.72
C SER A 99 -1.98 -12.44 -24.04
N LYS A 100 -2.52 -11.28 -24.43
CA LYS A 100 -3.10 -11.07 -25.77
C LYS A 100 -2.04 -10.79 -26.84
N SER A 101 -0.91 -10.24 -26.43
CA SER A 101 0.16 -9.84 -27.35
C SER A 101 0.93 -11.02 -27.94
N TRP A 102 1.61 -10.75 -29.06
CA TRP A 102 2.51 -11.71 -29.68
C TRP A 102 3.72 -12.10 -28.81
N LEU A 103 4.04 -11.33 -27.76
CA LEU A 103 5.14 -11.62 -26.82
C LEU A 103 4.96 -12.97 -26.10
N VAL A 104 3.70 -13.37 -25.86
CA VAL A 104 3.35 -14.65 -25.23
C VAL A 104 2.85 -15.64 -26.26
N ASN A 105 1.99 -15.20 -27.19
CA ASN A 105 1.28 -16.12 -28.08
C ASN A 105 2.09 -16.57 -29.31
N ASN A 106 3.25 -15.96 -29.58
CA ASN A 106 4.08 -16.33 -30.72
C ASN A 106 5.56 -16.38 -30.33
N ASN A 107 5.96 -17.51 -29.73
CA ASN A 107 7.34 -17.74 -29.30
C ASN A 107 8.35 -17.65 -30.45
N GLN A 108 8.00 -18.10 -31.66
CA GLN A 108 8.89 -18.00 -32.81
C GLN A 108 9.17 -16.53 -33.15
N ARG A 109 8.13 -15.71 -33.28
CA ARG A 109 8.27 -14.26 -33.51
C ARG A 109 9.05 -13.57 -32.39
N LYS A 110 8.82 -13.97 -31.13
CA LYS A 110 9.61 -13.47 -29.99
C LYS A 110 11.09 -13.74 -30.15
N GLN A 111 11.47 -14.97 -30.46
CA GLN A 111 12.87 -15.32 -30.65
C GLN A 111 13.49 -14.60 -31.84
N GLU A 112 12.79 -14.51 -32.97
CA GLU A 112 13.24 -13.76 -34.15
C GLU A 112 13.46 -12.27 -33.83
N VAL A 113 12.53 -11.63 -33.10
CA VAL A 113 12.66 -10.23 -32.71
C VAL A 113 13.85 -10.04 -31.77
N ILE A 114 14.02 -10.92 -30.77
CA ILE A 114 15.15 -10.83 -29.84
C ILE A 114 16.47 -10.98 -30.56
N GLN A 115 16.60 -11.98 -31.44
CA GLN A 115 17.80 -12.16 -32.26
C GLN A 115 18.12 -10.94 -33.12
N ASN A 116 17.10 -10.30 -33.71
CA ASN A 116 17.30 -9.09 -34.50
C ASN A 116 17.67 -7.87 -33.63
N LEU A 117 17.11 -7.76 -32.42
CA LEU A 117 17.44 -6.68 -31.48
C LEU A 117 18.85 -6.82 -30.90
N THR A 118 19.32 -8.03 -30.63
CA THR A 118 20.64 -8.27 -30.03
C THR A 118 21.77 -8.34 -31.07
N ARG A 119 21.44 -8.30 -32.37
CA ARG A 119 22.40 -8.40 -33.47
C ARG A 119 23.21 -7.13 -33.64
N ARG A 120 24.55 -7.18 -33.60
CA ARG A 120 25.36 -6.00 -33.96
C ARG A 120 25.37 -5.79 -35.47
N THR A 121 24.84 -4.66 -35.95
CA THR A 121 24.97 -4.24 -37.36
C THR A 121 25.95 -3.08 -37.49
N LEU A 122 27.02 -3.26 -38.27
CA LEU A 122 27.95 -2.19 -38.69
C LEU A 122 27.87 -2.13 -40.22
N GLY A 123 27.01 -1.24 -40.75
CA GLY A 123 26.65 -1.27 -42.17
C GLY A 123 25.90 -2.56 -42.55
N ASP A 124 26.32 -3.22 -43.63
CA ASP A 124 25.74 -4.49 -44.11
C ASP A 124 26.38 -5.75 -43.48
N ILE A 125 27.32 -5.59 -42.54
CA ILE A 125 28.05 -6.70 -41.93
C ILE A 125 27.45 -7.04 -40.56
N ILE A 126 27.23 -8.35 -40.37
CA ILE A 126 26.65 -8.94 -39.17
C ILE A 126 27.79 -9.50 -38.33
N TYR A 127 28.03 -8.91 -37.17
CA TYR A 127 28.95 -9.48 -36.20
C TYR A 127 28.17 -10.34 -35.20
N GLN A 128 28.51 -11.63 -35.08
CA GLN A 128 28.18 -12.39 -33.87
C GLN A 128 28.98 -11.76 -32.72
N SER A 129 28.32 -11.61 -31.57
CA SER A 129 28.81 -10.95 -30.34
C SER A 129 30.33 -10.95 -30.18
N ASN A 130 30.90 -9.75 -30.00
CA ASN A 130 32.27 -9.66 -29.50
C ASN A 130 32.25 -10.22 -28.07
N GLU A 131 33.00 -11.29 -27.78
CA GLU A 131 33.11 -11.88 -26.42
C GLU A 131 33.58 -10.87 -25.36
N ASN A 132 33.96 -9.65 -25.76
CA ASN A 132 34.51 -8.59 -24.93
C ASN A 132 33.63 -7.33 -24.80
N ALA A 133 32.40 -7.29 -25.35
CA ALA A 133 31.52 -6.12 -25.23
C ALA A 133 30.88 -6.07 -23.84
N THR A 134 30.93 -4.90 -23.18
CA THR A 134 30.30 -4.68 -21.87
C THR A 134 28.77 -4.75 -21.97
N GLN A 135 28.09 -5.04 -20.86
CA GLN A 135 26.63 -5.11 -20.81
C GLN A 135 25.95 -3.81 -21.29
N GLU A 136 26.56 -2.65 -21.03
CA GLU A 136 26.02 -1.36 -21.49
C GLU A 136 26.24 -1.12 -22.99
N GLU A 137 27.37 -1.54 -23.57
CA GLU A 137 27.57 -1.49 -25.02
C GLU A 137 26.59 -2.41 -25.74
N GLN A 138 26.40 -3.62 -25.20
CA GLN A 138 25.39 -4.57 -25.68
C GLN A 138 23.99 -3.96 -25.64
N ARG A 139 23.65 -3.25 -24.56
CA ARG A 139 22.38 -2.56 -24.40
C ARG A 139 22.20 -1.45 -25.43
N GLN A 140 23.23 -0.65 -25.65
CA GLN A 140 23.20 0.44 -26.62
C GLN A 140 22.92 -0.08 -28.04
N TYR A 141 23.55 -1.18 -28.46
CA TYR A 141 23.25 -1.80 -29.76
C TYR A 141 21.79 -2.22 -29.88
N ALA A 142 21.21 -2.78 -28.81
CA ALA A 142 19.81 -3.16 -28.80
C ALA A 142 18.86 -1.96 -28.89
N GLU A 143 19.22 -0.84 -28.27
CA GLU A 143 18.47 0.42 -28.38
C GLU A 143 18.51 0.98 -29.80
N GLU A 144 19.68 0.98 -30.45
CA GLU A 144 19.84 1.40 -31.85
C GLU A 144 19.05 0.50 -32.81
N ASN A 145 19.15 -0.82 -32.66
CA ASN A 145 18.40 -1.77 -33.48
C ASN A 145 16.90 -1.65 -33.28
N ALA A 146 16.48 -1.39 -32.04
CA ALA A 146 15.10 -1.19 -31.72
C ALA A 146 14.50 -0.05 -32.56
N GLU A 147 15.25 1.03 -32.85
CA GLU A 147 14.71 2.19 -33.59
C GLU A 147 14.27 1.80 -35.00
N ARG A 148 14.92 0.78 -35.55
CA ARG A 148 14.64 0.24 -36.88
C ARG A 148 13.54 -0.79 -36.87
N ILE A 149 13.47 -1.62 -35.82
CA ILE A 149 12.63 -2.83 -35.80
C ILE A 149 11.26 -2.56 -35.16
N LEU A 150 11.23 -1.88 -34.02
CA LEU A 150 10.06 -1.81 -33.16
C LEU A 150 8.87 -1.02 -33.74
N PRO A 151 9.03 0.06 -34.53
CA PRO A 151 7.91 0.79 -35.12
C PRO A 151 6.95 -0.11 -35.93
N TYR A 152 7.48 -1.13 -36.61
CA TYR A 152 6.73 -2.02 -37.51
C TYR A 152 6.02 -3.19 -36.80
N ILE A 153 6.14 -3.29 -35.47
CA ILE A 153 5.70 -4.46 -34.67
C ILE A 153 4.85 -4.00 -33.45
N SER A 154 4.44 -2.71 -33.44
CA SER A 154 4.11 -1.95 -32.22
C SER A 154 2.64 -1.96 -31.75
N ASP A 155 1.69 -2.50 -32.52
CA ASP A 155 0.26 -2.26 -32.26
C ASP A 155 -0.21 -2.74 -30.87
N ASP A 156 0.09 -3.98 -30.49
CA ASP A 156 -0.34 -4.55 -29.21
C ASP A 156 0.53 -4.09 -28.02
N ILE A 157 1.74 -3.58 -28.29
CA ILE A 157 2.70 -3.23 -27.24
C ILE A 157 2.42 -1.84 -26.67
N ARG A 158 1.80 -0.95 -27.45
CA ARG A 158 1.41 0.38 -26.97
C ARG A 158 0.48 0.32 -25.76
N GLU A 159 -0.49 -0.58 -25.76
CA GLU A 159 -1.39 -0.79 -24.62
C GLU A 159 -0.59 -1.22 -23.38
N ILE A 160 0.33 -2.17 -23.55
CA ILE A 160 1.20 -2.66 -22.46
C ILE A 160 2.04 -1.53 -21.86
N ILE A 161 2.59 -0.63 -22.68
CA ILE A 161 3.37 0.52 -22.22
C ILE A 161 2.52 1.47 -21.38
N VAL A 162 1.27 1.74 -21.80
CA VAL A 162 0.36 2.59 -21.04
C VAL A 162 0.03 1.94 -19.70
N CYS A 163 -0.31 0.63 -19.68
CA CYS A 163 -0.55 -0.11 -18.45
C CYS A 163 0.68 -0.08 -17.52
N LEU A 164 1.87 -0.25 -18.07
CA LEU A 164 3.13 -0.18 -17.32
C LEU A 164 3.43 1.21 -16.77
N ASP A 165 3.09 2.28 -17.49
CA ASP A 165 3.26 3.64 -16.97
C ASP A 165 2.41 3.85 -15.72
N TYR A 166 1.12 3.48 -15.76
CA TYR A 166 0.27 3.55 -14.57
C TYR A 166 0.76 2.63 -13.44
N PHE A 167 1.17 1.40 -13.78
CA PHE A 167 1.71 0.43 -12.83
C PHE A 167 2.97 0.93 -12.13
N CYS A 168 3.93 1.45 -12.87
CA CYS A 168 5.20 1.95 -12.33
C CYS A 168 4.99 3.24 -11.52
N ASN A 169 4.15 4.17 -12.00
CA ASN A 169 3.82 5.37 -11.23
C ASN A 169 3.11 5.03 -9.91
N PHE A 170 2.31 3.97 -9.88
CA PHE A 170 1.70 3.47 -8.66
C PHE A 170 2.75 2.86 -7.74
N ILE A 171 3.50 1.85 -8.19
CA ILE A 171 4.42 1.07 -7.35
C ILE A 171 5.61 1.90 -6.86
N LEU A 172 6.22 2.70 -7.74
CA LEU A 172 7.43 3.47 -7.46
C LEU A 172 7.14 4.82 -6.79
N SER A 173 5.90 5.03 -6.33
CA SER A 173 5.52 6.17 -5.50
C SER A 173 6.22 6.10 -4.14
N ASP A 174 6.80 7.22 -3.70
CA ASP A 174 7.50 7.29 -2.41
C ASP A 174 6.59 7.06 -1.19
N LYS A 175 5.27 7.00 -1.41
CA LYS A 175 4.26 6.70 -0.38
C LYS A 175 4.09 5.19 -0.14
N ASN A 176 4.58 4.33 -1.03
CA ASN A 176 4.43 2.89 -0.88
C ASN A 176 5.50 2.34 0.06
N GLN A 177 5.07 1.50 0.99
CA GLN A 177 5.96 0.83 1.94
C GLN A 177 6.49 -0.51 1.40
N ASP A 178 5.78 -1.11 0.44
CA ASP A 178 6.05 -2.47 -0.06
C ASP A 178 6.65 -2.49 -1.48
N ILE A 179 7.40 -1.44 -1.84
CA ILE A 179 7.94 -1.24 -3.20
C ILE A 179 8.73 -2.47 -3.66
N GLU A 180 9.66 -2.95 -2.84
CA GLU A 180 10.55 -4.05 -3.20
C GLU A 180 9.80 -5.36 -3.41
N PHE A 181 8.79 -5.62 -2.56
CA PHE A 181 7.89 -6.76 -2.74
C PHE A 181 7.12 -6.66 -4.07
N MET A 182 6.53 -5.50 -4.37
CA MET A 182 5.77 -5.29 -5.60
C MET A 182 6.65 -5.43 -6.85
N LYS A 183 7.90 -4.95 -6.81
CA LYS A 183 8.88 -5.16 -7.89
C LYS A 183 9.17 -6.64 -8.10
N ASN A 184 9.46 -7.39 -7.04
CA ASN A 184 9.75 -8.82 -7.14
C ASN A 184 8.58 -9.61 -7.73
N ILE A 185 7.35 -9.33 -7.31
CA ILE A 185 6.16 -9.96 -7.89
C ILE A 185 6.03 -9.64 -9.38
N ALA A 186 6.28 -8.39 -9.77
CA ALA A 186 6.23 -7.99 -11.17
C ALA A 186 7.33 -8.67 -12.01
N GLU A 187 8.55 -8.79 -11.50
CA GLU A 187 9.65 -9.49 -12.18
C GLU A 187 9.40 -11.00 -12.33
N ILE A 188 8.69 -11.62 -11.38
CA ILE A 188 8.26 -13.02 -11.50
C ILE A 188 7.21 -13.18 -12.60
N ARG A 189 6.28 -12.23 -12.73
CA ARG A 189 5.21 -12.28 -13.75
C ARG A 189 5.69 -11.89 -15.15
N LEU A 190 6.72 -11.06 -15.23
CA LEU A 190 7.29 -10.55 -16.47
C LEU A 190 8.67 -11.15 -16.68
N ASP A 191 8.76 -12.20 -17.51
CA ASP A 191 10.05 -12.83 -17.80
C ASP A 191 11.07 -11.85 -18.41
N ASN A 192 12.35 -12.22 -18.36
CA ASN A 192 13.45 -11.36 -18.85
C ASN A 192 13.30 -10.99 -20.33
N HIS A 193 12.79 -11.89 -21.17
CA HIS A 193 12.61 -11.61 -22.60
C HIS A 193 11.52 -10.56 -22.84
N ILE A 194 10.40 -10.67 -22.13
CA ILE A 194 9.29 -9.71 -22.19
C ILE A 194 9.76 -8.36 -21.67
N ARG A 195 10.40 -8.32 -20.51
CA ARG A 195 10.95 -7.08 -19.93
C ARG A 195 11.99 -6.43 -20.82
N PHE A 196 12.85 -7.22 -21.46
CA PHE A 196 13.84 -6.73 -22.42
C PHE A 196 13.17 -5.96 -23.56
N ILE A 197 12.26 -6.61 -24.30
CA ILE A 197 11.57 -5.99 -25.45
C ILE A 197 10.78 -4.75 -25.01
N ILE A 198 10.00 -4.86 -23.93
CA ILE A 198 9.21 -3.76 -23.39
C ILE A 198 10.10 -2.58 -22.98
N SER A 199 11.24 -2.85 -22.34
CA SER A 199 12.14 -1.78 -21.90
C SER A 199 12.78 -1.01 -23.06
N LEU A 200 12.98 -1.66 -24.22
CA LEU A 200 13.42 -0.99 -25.45
C LEU A 200 12.29 -0.15 -26.06
N TYR A 201 11.05 -0.65 -26.05
CA TYR A 201 9.88 0.14 -26.44
C TYR A 201 9.69 1.37 -25.55
N ILE A 202 9.86 1.22 -24.23
CA ILE A 202 9.77 2.33 -23.27
C ILE A 202 10.87 3.36 -23.55
N HIS A 203 12.10 2.92 -23.81
CA HIS A 203 13.21 3.80 -24.17
C HIS A 203 12.82 4.74 -25.33
N GLN A 204 12.17 4.21 -26.36
CA GLN A 204 11.79 4.98 -27.56
C GLN A 204 10.56 5.86 -27.39
N SER A 205 9.52 5.32 -26.75
CA SER A 205 8.18 5.90 -26.79
C SER A 205 7.79 6.64 -25.52
N ASN A 206 8.46 6.38 -24.40
CA ASN A 206 8.12 6.98 -23.11
C ASN A 206 9.38 7.30 -22.29
N GLN A 207 10.02 8.42 -22.63
CA GLN A 207 11.24 8.91 -21.95
C GLN A 207 11.03 9.10 -20.44
N LYS A 208 9.84 9.57 -20.02
CA LYS A 208 9.53 9.77 -18.60
C LYS A 208 9.57 8.45 -17.83
N LEU A 209 8.92 7.42 -18.36
CA LEU A 209 8.93 6.09 -17.74
C LEU A 209 10.32 5.46 -17.78
N ASN A 210 11.06 5.64 -18.87
CA ASN A 210 12.45 5.17 -18.98
C ASN A 210 13.34 5.77 -17.87
N LEU A 211 13.27 7.09 -17.65
CA LEU A 211 13.99 7.77 -16.58
C LEU A 211 13.59 7.25 -15.19
N LEU A 212 12.29 7.06 -14.96
CA LEU A 212 11.77 6.54 -13.69
C LEU A 212 12.33 5.13 -13.41
N LEU A 213 12.30 4.24 -14.40
CA LEU A 213 12.84 2.89 -14.28
C LEU A 213 14.35 2.91 -14.04
N ASN A 214 15.11 3.74 -14.77
CA ASN A 214 16.55 3.87 -14.57
C ASN A 214 16.95 4.34 -13.18
N GLN A 215 16.13 5.19 -12.57
CA GLN A 215 16.39 5.74 -11.24
C GLN A 215 15.94 4.80 -10.12
N LYS A 216 14.74 4.21 -10.24
CA LYS A 216 14.08 3.51 -9.13
C LYS A 216 13.96 1.99 -9.30
N TRP A 217 14.20 1.44 -10.50
CA TRP A 217 14.00 0.03 -10.80
C TRP A 217 14.91 -0.49 -11.93
N LYS A 218 16.22 -0.47 -11.70
CA LYS A 218 17.23 -0.90 -12.69
C LYS A 218 17.06 -2.34 -13.16
N SER A 219 16.73 -3.25 -12.25
CA SER A 219 16.52 -4.68 -12.54
C SER A 219 15.39 -4.95 -13.53
N PHE A 220 14.45 -4.01 -13.73
CA PHE A 220 13.43 -4.13 -14.77
C PHE A 220 14.02 -4.16 -16.18
N ARG A 221 15.24 -3.65 -16.38
CA ARG A 221 15.95 -3.58 -17.66
C ARG A 221 17.00 -4.71 -17.71
N PRO A 222 16.62 -5.94 -18.08
CA PRO A 222 17.58 -7.04 -18.15
C PRO A 222 18.66 -6.77 -19.20
N SER A 223 19.86 -7.25 -18.90
CA SER A 223 20.99 -7.36 -19.82
C SER A 223 20.75 -8.46 -20.86
N ILE A 224 21.55 -8.48 -21.92
CA ILE A 224 21.47 -9.55 -22.94
C ILE A 224 21.90 -10.90 -22.36
N GLU A 225 22.83 -10.92 -21.41
CA GLU A 225 23.29 -12.13 -20.71
C GLU A 225 22.17 -12.81 -19.92
N GLU A 226 21.23 -12.03 -19.37
CA GLU A 226 20.07 -12.53 -18.63
C GLU A 226 18.98 -13.13 -19.53
N LEU A 227 19.18 -13.15 -20.85
CA LEU A 227 18.29 -13.78 -21.84
C LEU A 227 18.68 -15.21 -22.21
N VAL A 228 19.85 -15.69 -21.73
CA VAL A 228 20.41 -17.01 -22.05
C VAL A 228 19.91 -18.10 -21.10
#